data_AF-A0A6T7U8V7-F1
#
_entry.id   AF-A0A6T7U8V7-F1
#
_cell.length_a   1.000
_cell.length_b   1.000
_cell.length_c   1.000
_cell.angle_alpha   90.00
_cell.angle_beta   90.00
_cell.angle_gamma   90.00
#
_symmetry.space_group_name_H-M   'P 1'
#
loop_
_entity.id
_entity.type
_entity.pdbx_description
1 polymer ?
#
loop_
_entity_poly.entity_id
_entity_poly.type
_entity_poly.pdbx_seq_one_letter_code
_entity_poly.pdbx_strand_id
1 'polypeptide(L)'
;VGHYASDSYKEPGKAATLNLKDTSVYPFQQSPNSTKVLKRVCPHPARFRLEWETTKGEKPVYIWRAIPPSMQYVALGMVATASAEEPSVEIMRCVPLSWCKPVDANPVKVWDSTGAGGRTISIWRVGKLGLMQLGNGSKYPDQMFDLKRNSFRVKDETAQEILDEKFEIHQ
;
A
#
# COMPACT_ATOMS: atom_id res chain seq x y z
N VAL A 1 2.26 -3.02 -0.11
CA VAL A 1 1.79 -1.61 -0.11
C VAL A 1 0.38 -1.47 -0.71
N GLY A 2 -0.46 -2.50 -0.60
CA GLY A 2 -1.76 -2.63 -1.28
C GLY A 2 -1.80 -3.88 -2.17
N HIS A 3 -2.99 -4.30 -2.58
CA HIS A 3 -3.20 -5.41 -3.51
C HIS A 3 -3.06 -4.94 -4.97
N TYR A 4 -2.61 -5.85 -5.83
CA TYR A 4 -2.61 -5.66 -7.28
C TYR A 4 -4.02 -5.86 -7.84
N ALA A 5 -4.43 -5.03 -8.79
CA ALA A 5 -5.74 -5.18 -9.45
C ALA A 5 -5.58 -5.92 -10.80
N SER A 6 -6.24 -7.07 -10.94
CA SER A 6 -6.23 -7.90 -12.15
C SER A 6 -7.61 -7.92 -12.81
N ASP A 7 -7.61 -7.77 -14.12
CA ASP A 7 -8.75 -7.95 -15.04
C ASP A 7 -8.89 -9.39 -15.53
N SER A 8 -8.12 -10.32 -14.95
CA SER A 8 -8.06 -11.72 -15.31
C SER A 8 -7.97 -12.59 -14.06
N TYR A 9 -8.53 -13.80 -14.13
CA TYR A 9 -8.37 -14.85 -13.11
C TYR A 9 -6.98 -15.52 -13.15
N LYS A 10 -6.14 -15.17 -14.12
CA LYS A 10 -4.76 -15.64 -14.21
C LYS A 10 -3.85 -14.87 -13.25
N GLU A 11 -2.71 -15.48 -12.93
CA GLU A 11 -1.66 -14.79 -12.18
C GLU A 11 -1.25 -13.47 -12.86
N PRO A 12 -0.95 -12.43 -12.07
CA PRO A 12 -0.61 -11.14 -12.61
C PRO A 12 0.76 -11.18 -13.31
N GLY A 13 0.77 -11.02 -14.63
CA GLY A 13 2.02 -11.06 -15.42
C GLY A 13 2.97 -9.87 -15.20
N LYS A 14 2.55 -8.81 -14.49
CA LYS A 14 3.32 -7.57 -14.26
C LYS A 14 3.13 -6.97 -12.87
N ALA A 15 3.02 -7.80 -11.83
CA ALA A 15 3.03 -7.31 -10.45
C ALA A 15 4.45 -6.84 -10.07
N ALA A 16 4.55 -5.71 -9.38
CA ALA A 16 5.83 -5.19 -8.89
C ALA A 16 5.81 -5.07 -7.37
N THR A 17 6.97 -5.30 -6.74
CA THR A 17 7.15 -5.22 -5.29
C THR A 17 8.11 -4.09 -4.91
N LEU A 18 7.87 -3.49 -3.74
CA LEU A 18 8.79 -2.55 -3.13
C LEU A 18 9.68 -3.32 -2.14
N ASN A 19 10.96 -3.45 -2.47
CA ASN A 19 11.93 -4.20 -1.68
C ASN A 19 12.86 -3.24 -0.91
N LEU A 20 13.02 -3.47 0.39
CA LEU A 20 14.04 -2.81 1.19
C LEU A 20 15.32 -3.66 1.16
N LYS A 21 16.43 -3.05 0.75
CA LYS A 21 17.75 -3.68 0.75
C LYS A 21 18.70 -2.86 1.64
N ASP A 22 19.33 -3.54 2.59
CA ASP A 22 20.44 -2.97 3.36
C ASP A 22 21.72 -3.10 2.54
N THR A 23 22.35 -1.97 2.22
CA THR A 23 23.58 -1.93 1.42
C THR A 23 24.85 -1.92 2.27
N SER A 24 24.73 -1.88 3.60
CA SER A 24 25.87 -1.88 4.53
C SER A 24 26.38 -3.28 4.88
N VAL A 25 25.60 -4.31 4.56
CA VAL A 25 25.92 -5.73 4.83
C VAL A 25 26.40 -6.44 3.56
N TYR A 26 27.23 -7.47 3.75
CA TYR A 26 27.67 -8.32 2.65
C TYR A 26 26.47 -8.99 1.94
N PRO A 27 26.58 -9.24 0.63
CA PRO A 27 25.61 -10.07 -0.08
C PRO A 27 25.40 -11.40 0.68
N PHE A 28 24.14 -11.82 0.85
CA PHE A 28 23.71 -13.02 1.59
C PHE A 28 23.75 -12.96 3.12
N GLN A 29 24.18 -11.84 3.72
CA GLN A 29 24.05 -11.64 5.16
C GLN A 29 22.71 -10.98 5.48
N GLN A 30 21.97 -11.53 6.46
CA GLN A 30 20.75 -10.91 6.95
C GLN A 30 21.10 -9.62 7.70
N SER A 31 20.48 -8.51 7.31
CA SER A 31 20.62 -7.25 8.04
C SER A 31 19.93 -7.36 9.41
N PRO A 32 20.66 -7.14 10.53
CA PRO A 32 20.07 -7.16 11.87
C PRO A 32 19.11 -5.99 12.11
N ASN A 33 19.13 -4.99 11.23
CA ASN A 33 18.43 -3.72 11.39
C ASN A 33 17.26 -3.54 10.41
N SER A 34 17.18 -4.36 9.37
CA SER A 34 16.20 -4.23 8.29
C SER A 34 14.76 -4.14 8.79
N THR A 35 14.35 -4.94 9.78
CA THR A 35 13.00 -4.89 10.34
C THR A 35 12.71 -3.57 11.08
N LYS A 36 13.67 -3.04 11.83
CA LYS A 36 13.49 -1.77 12.57
C LYS A 36 13.40 -0.60 11.60
N VAL A 37 14.33 -0.54 10.65
CA VAL A 37 14.35 0.47 9.59
C VAL A 37 13.07 0.41 8.77
N LEU A 38 12.63 -0.80 8.39
CA LEU A 38 11.38 -0.98 7.65
C LEU A 38 10.16 -0.48 8.44
N LYS A 39 10.07 -0.80 9.74
CA LYS A 39 8.96 -0.33 10.59
C LYS A 39 8.93 1.19 10.72
N ARG A 40 10.08 1.86 10.75
CA ARG A 40 10.13 3.32 10.82
C ARG A 40 9.83 3.99 9.48
N VAL A 41 10.50 3.53 8.42
CA VAL A 41 10.44 4.16 7.10
C VAL A 41 9.14 3.83 6.37
N CYS A 42 8.67 2.59 6.50
CA CYS A 42 7.42 2.12 5.91
C CYS A 42 6.54 1.53 7.02
N PRO A 43 5.96 2.35 7.90
CA PRO A 43 5.16 1.86 9.02
C PRO A 43 3.91 1.15 8.53
N HIS A 44 3.33 0.35 9.42
CA HIS A 44 1.99 -0.18 9.21
C HIS A 44 0.96 0.95 9.23
N PRO A 45 -0.18 0.78 8.54
CA PRO A 45 -1.32 1.68 8.75
C PRO A 45 -1.76 1.68 10.21
N ALA A 46 -2.34 2.79 10.67
CA ALA A 46 -2.91 2.88 12.02
C ALA A 46 -4.14 1.98 12.18
N ARG A 47 -4.93 1.88 11.11
CA ARG A 47 -6.12 1.04 10.98
C ARG A 47 -6.57 1.01 9.52
N PHE A 48 -7.62 0.26 9.24
CA PHE A 48 -8.35 0.34 8.00
C PHE A 48 -9.70 1.04 8.18
N ARG A 49 -10.25 1.47 7.05
CA ARG A 49 -11.63 1.92 6.92
C ARG A 49 -12.26 1.13 5.78
N LEU A 50 -13.40 0.50 6.05
CA LEU A 50 -14.19 -0.15 5.02
C LEU A 50 -14.69 0.92 4.04
N GLU A 51 -14.34 0.78 2.77
CA GLU A 51 -14.79 1.69 1.71
C GLU A 51 -15.99 1.12 0.97
N TRP A 52 -15.99 -0.18 0.69
CA TRP A 52 -17.05 -0.84 -0.04
C TRP A 52 -17.10 -2.32 0.29
N GLU A 53 -18.29 -2.90 0.22
CA GLU A 53 -18.50 -4.32 0.38
C GLU A 53 -19.61 -4.80 -0.55
N THR A 54 -19.57 -6.09 -0.88
CA THR A 54 -20.71 -6.82 -1.40
C THR A 54 -20.75 -8.19 -0.75
N THR A 55 -21.92 -8.55 -0.23
CA THR A 55 -22.24 -9.93 0.17
C THR A 55 -23.01 -10.67 -0.93
N LYS A 56 -23.30 -9.99 -2.04
CA LYS A 56 -23.93 -10.57 -3.22
C LYS A 56 -22.86 -11.26 -4.07
N GLY A 57 -22.97 -12.57 -4.23
CA GLY A 57 -22.04 -13.41 -4.98
C GLY A 57 -21.74 -14.70 -4.23
N GLU A 58 -20.91 -15.56 -4.82
CA GLU A 58 -20.48 -16.83 -4.19
C GLU A 58 -19.60 -16.57 -2.96
N LYS A 59 -18.78 -15.51 -3.00
CA LYS A 59 -17.94 -15.08 -1.89
C LYS A 59 -18.15 -13.59 -1.62
N PRO A 60 -18.33 -13.18 -0.36
CA PRO A 60 -18.41 -11.77 -0.04
C PRO A 60 -17.04 -11.11 -0.27
N VAL A 61 -17.05 -9.83 -0.62
CA VAL A 61 -15.85 -9.03 -0.88
C VAL A 61 -15.94 -7.74 -0.10
N TYR A 62 -14.87 -7.41 0.62
CA TYR A 62 -14.73 -6.20 1.41
C TYR A 62 -13.47 -5.47 0.98
N ILE A 63 -13.59 -4.18 0.65
CA ILE A 63 -12.48 -3.34 0.18
C ILE A 63 -12.17 -2.27 1.22
N TRP A 64 -10.92 -2.26 1.65
CA TRP A 64 -10.43 -1.51 2.79
C TRP A 64 -9.41 -0.47 2.35
N ARG A 65 -9.62 0.78 2.79
CA ARG A 65 -8.62 1.85 2.70
C ARG A 65 -7.79 1.87 3.96
N ALA A 66 -6.48 1.72 3.81
CA ALA A 66 -5.54 1.92 4.89
C ALA A 66 -5.49 3.41 5.31
N ILE A 67 -5.57 3.65 6.61
CA ILE A 67 -5.37 4.98 7.21
C ILE A 67 -3.90 5.09 7.64
N PRO A 68 -3.09 5.98 7.04
CA PRO A 68 -1.69 6.14 7.42
C PRO A 68 -1.54 6.60 8.88
N PRO A 69 -0.43 6.27 9.55
CA PRO A 69 -0.22 6.63 10.95
C PRO A 69 0.00 8.13 11.17
N SER A 70 0.42 8.88 10.14
CA SER A 70 0.50 10.33 10.18
C SER A 70 0.47 10.93 8.78
N MET A 71 0.36 12.26 8.68
CA MET A 71 0.36 13.01 7.41
C MET A 71 1.66 12.88 6.60
N GLN A 72 2.73 12.35 7.20
CA GLN A 72 4.01 12.13 6.52
C GLN A 72 4.02 10.85 5.68
N TYR A 73 2.99 10.01 5.81
CA TYR A 73 2.89 8.72 5.15
C TYR A 73 1.62 8.64 4.29
N VAL A 74 1.65 7.78 3.29
CA VAL A 74 0.51 7.50 2.42
C VAL A 74 0.35 6.00 2.17
N ALA A 75 -0.90 5.56 2.03
CA ALA A 75 -1.22 4.23 1.53
C ALA A 75 -1.36 4.29 -0.01
N LEU A 76 -0.48 3.57 -0.72
CA LEU A 76 -0.47 3.60 -2.19
C LEU A 76 -1.61 2.81 -2.84
N GLY A 77 -2.16 1.82 -2.13
CA GLY A 77 -3.21 0.94 -2.62
C GLY A 77 -4.19 0.54 -1.53
N MET A 78 -5.24 -0.16 -1.93
CA MET A 78 -6.26 -0.73 -1.06
C MET A 78 -6.07 -2.23 -0.87
N VAL A 79 -6.80 -2.79 0.10
CA VAL A 79 -6.81 -4.23 0.41
C VAL A 79 -8.21 -4.78 0.17
N ALA A 80 -8.31 -5.97 -0.43
CA ALA A 80 -9.56 -6.71 -0.56
C ALA A 80 -9.51 -7.98 0.30
N THR A 81 -10.58 -8.25 1.05
CA THR A 81 -10.73 -9.45 1.88
C THR A 81 -12.07 -10.13 1.61
N ALA A 82 -12.21 -11.37 2.10
CA ALA A 82 -13.46 -12.12 2.08
C ALA A 82 -14.17 -12.17 3.46
N SER A 83 -13.73 -11.34 4.40
CA SER A 83 -14.30 -11.23 5.75
C SER A 83 -14.70 -9.78 6.03
N ALA A 84 -15.81 -9.61 6.76
CA ALA A 84 -16.28 -8.32 7.27
C ALA A 84 -15.38 -7.76 8.39
N GLU A 85 -14.53 -8.61 8.97
CA GLU A 85 -13.58 -8.17 9.98
C GLU A 85 -12.45 -7.34 9.37
N GLU A 86 -12.04 -6.32 10.10
CA GLU A 86 -10.92 -5.46 9.70
C GLU A 86 -9.66 -6.31 9.49
N PRO A 87 -8.94 -6.17 8.35
CA PRO A 87 -7.72 -6.93 8.13
C PRO A 87 -6.61 -6.49 9.09
N SER A 88 -5.70 -7.41 9.39
CA SER A 88 -4.48 -7.09 10.14
C SER A 88 -3.70 -5.96 9.46
N VAL A 89 -3.25 -4.99 10.25
CA VAL A 89 -2.37 -3.90 9.80
C VAL A 89 -1.04 -4.41 9.22
N GLU A 90 -0.68 -5.67 9.48
CA GLU A 90 0.53 -6.29 8.94
C GLU A 90 0.43 -6.64 7.45
N ILE A 91 -0.77 -6.73 6.87
CA ILE A 91 -0.98 -7.10 5.46
C ILE A 91 -0.37 -6.10 4.48
N MET A 92 -0.15 -4.85 4.92
CA MET A 92 0.53 -3.84 4.12
C MET A 92 1.30 -2.83 4.97
N ARG A 93 2.06 -2.00 4.27
CA ARG A 93 2.79 -0.86 4.83
C ARG A 93 2.41 0.40 4.07
N CYS A 94 2.39 1.52 4.78
CA CYS A 94 2.40 2.85 4.20
C CYS A 94 3.83 3.21 3.77
N VAL A 95 3.95 4.22 2.91
CA VAL A 95 5.24 4.73 2.42
C VAL A 95 5.38 6.22 2.74
N PRO A 96 6.60 6.77 2.84
CA PRO A 96 6.79 8.20 3.02
C PRO A 96 6.15 8.99 1.88
N LEU A 97 5.39 10.03 2.22
CA LEU A 97 4.80 10.95 1.25
C LEU A 97 5.88 11.64 0.39
N SER A 98 7.05 11.88 0.97
CA SER A 98 8.21 12.44 0.26
C SER A 98 8.69 11.56 -0.91
N TRP A 99 8.43 10.25 -0.88
CA TRP A 99 8.74 9.30 -1.95
C TRP A 99 7.70 9.30 -3.07
N CYS A 100 6.57 9.97 -2.86
CA CYS A 100 5.38 9.85 -3.68
C CYS A 100 5.09 11.10 -4.50
N LYS A 101 4.68 10.92 -5.75
CA LYS A 101 4.14 11.97 -6.61
C LYS A 101 2.69 11.66 -6.94
N PRO A 102 1.89 12.66 -7.38
CA PRO A 102 0.63 12.38 -8.05
C PRO A 102 0.82 11.36 -9.18
N VAL A 103 -0.19 10.53 -9.41
CA VAL A 103 -0.17 9.58 -10.53
C VAL A 103 -0.20 10.34 -11.85
N ASP A 104 0.86 10.20 -12.64
CA ASP A 104 0.94 10.75 -14.01
C ASP A 104 0.32 9.81 -15.07
N ALA A 105 0.05 8.55 -14.70
CA ALA A 105 -0.34 7.48 -15.62
C ALA A 105 -1.85 7.36 -15.77
N ASN A 106 -2.30 6.89 -16.94
CA ASN A 106 -3.70 6.56 -17.22
C ASN A 106 -4.15 5.37 -16.35
N PRO A 107 -5.00 5.58 -15.33
CA PRO A 107 -5.58 4.49 -14.56
C PRO A 107 -6.33 3.54 -15.48
N VAL A 108 -6.18 2.23 -15.28
CA VAL A 108 -6.92 1.22 -16.05
C VAL A 108 -8.11 0.76 -15.23
N LYS A 109 -9.32 0.95 -15.74
CA LYS A 109 -10.52 0.41 -15.09
C LYS A 109 -10.49 -1.11 -15.24
N VAL A 110 -10.52 -1.80 -14.11
CA VAL A 110 -10.51 -3.27 -14.04
C VAL A 110 -11.92 -3.81 -13.95
N TRP A 111 -12.78 -3.12 -13.20
CA TRP A 111 -14.14 -3.55 -12.94
C TRP A 111 -15.00 -2.37 -12.48
N ASP A 112 -16.33 -2.47 -12.61
CA ASP A 112 -17.26 -1.59 -11.91
C ASP A 112 -18.53 -2.33 -11.48
N SER A 113 -19.20 -1.79 -10.46
CA SER A 113 -20.37 -2.41 -9.84
C SER A 113 -21.68 -2.07 -10.54
N THR A 114 -21.63 -1.71 -11.83
CA THR A 114 -22.83 -1.37 -12.60
C THR A 114 -23.77 -2.58 -12.62
N GLY A 115 -25.04 -2.36 -12.29
CA GLY A 115 -26.05 -3.42 -12.20
C GLY A 115 -26.10 -4.18 -10.86
N ALA A 116 -25.17 -3.96 -9.92
CA ALA A 116 -25.18 -4.63 -8.61
C ALA A 116 -26.20 -4.05 -7.59
N GLY A 117 -26.80 -2.89 -7.93
CA GLY A 117 -27.66 -2.09 -7.05
C GLY A 117 -26.87 -1.36 -5.95
N GLY A 118 -27.40 -0.24 -5.45
CA GLY A 118 -26.72 0.60 -4.45
C GLY A 118 -25.69 1.55 -5.04
N ARG A 119 -24.72 2.00 -4.23
CA ARG A 119 -23.69 2.96 -4.66
C ARG A 119 -22.76 2.32 -5.69
N THR A 120 -22.71 2.89 -6.89
CA THR A 120 -21.81 2.42 -7.95
C THR A 120 -20.37 2.77 -7.64
N ILE A 121 -19.50 1.76 -7.59
CA ILE A 121 -18.05 1.91 -7.47
C ILE A 121 -17.36 1.38 -8.72
N SER A 122 -16.11 1.78 -8.91
CA SER A 122 -15.20 1.18 -9.89
C SER A 122 -13.88 0.81 -9.25
N ILE A 123 -13.29 -0.29 -9.71
CA ILE A 123 -11.95 -0.73 -9.31
C ILE A 123 -10.98 -0.35 -10.43
N TRP A 124 -9.91 0.31 -10.04
CA TRP A 124 -8.87 0.78 -10.94
C TRP A 124 -7.51 0.19 -10.58
N ARG A 125 -6.74 -0.13 -11.61
CA ARG A 125 -5.31 -0.43 -11.52
C ARG A 125 -4.53 0.86 -11.75
N VAL A 126 -3.70 1.23 -10.78
CA VAL A 126 -3.07 2.56 -10.72
C VAL A 126 -1.56 2.46 -10.49
N GLY A 127 -0.82 3.36 -11.16
CA GLY A 127 0.61 3.55 -10.97
C GLY A 127 1.48 2.39 -11.47
N LYS A 128 2.80 2.53 -11.32
CA LYS A 128 3.79 1.53 -11.75
C LYS A 128 3.68 0.19 -11.04
N LEU A 129 3.17 0.20 -9.81
CA LEU A 129 2.97 -1.00 -9.01
C LEU A 129 1.65 -1.74 -9.34
N GLY A 130 0.77 -1.14 -10.15
CA GLY A 130 -0.50 -1.74 -10.54
C GLY A 130 -1.46 -1.94 -9.37
N LEU A 131 -1.45 -1.01 -8.40
CA LEU A 131 -2.21 -1.15 -7.16
C LEU A 131 -3.69 -0.85 -7.36
N MET A 132 -4.51 -1.52 -6.55
CA MET A 132 -5.96 -1.37 -6.52
C MET A 132 -6.37 -0.05 -5.87
N GLN A 133 -7.27 0.68 -6.54
CA GLN A 133 -7.92 1.89 -6.03
C GLN A 133 -9.43 1.87 -6.35
N LEU A 134 -10.23 2.50 -5.49
CA LEU A 134 -11.67 2.65 -5.70
C LEU A 134 -12.04 4.03 -6.23
N GLY A 135 -12.76 4.02 -7.35
CA GLY A 135 -13.40 5.18 -7.96
C GLY A 135 -14.89 5.25 -7.65
N ASN A 136 -15.50 6.40 -7.92
CA ASN A 136 -16.93 6.62 -7.77
C ASN A 136 -17.60 6.57 -9.15
N GLY A 137 -18.49 5.61 -9.37
CA GLY A 137 -19.08 5.34 -10.68
C GLY A 137 -18.01 5.13 -11.75
N SER A 138 -18.04 5.93 -12.83
CA SER A 138 -17.06 5.85 -13.92
C SER A 138 -15.79 6.69 -13.71
N LYS A 139 -15.66 7.39 -12.58
CA LYS A 139 -14.50 8.25 -12.30
C LYS A 139 -13.50 7.53 -11.40
N TYR A 140 -12.23 7.58 -11.77
CA TYR A 140 -11.14 7.17 -10.88
C TYR A 140 -11.03 8.12 -9.67
N PRO A 141 -10.40 7.71 -8.55
CA PRO A 141 -10.31 8.56 -7.37
C PRO A 141 -9.50 9.84 -7.59
N ASP A 142 -9.95 10.95 -6.98
CA ASP A 142 -9.40 12.29 -7.21
C ASP A 142 -7.93 12.44 -6.79
N GLN A 143 -7.49 11.70 -5.77
CA GLN A 143 -6.12 11.75 -5.27
C GLN A 143 -5.52 10.34 -5.26
N MET A 144 -4.50 10.15 -6.08
CA MET A 144 -3.74 8.91 -6.16
C MET A 144 -2.25 9.25 -6.21
N PHE A 145 -1.45 8.39 -5.59
CA PHE A 145 -0.01 8.57 -5.49
C PHE A 145 0.74 7.40 -6.14
N ASP A 146 1.86 7.70 -6.78
CA ASP A 146 2.83 6.72 -7.28
C ASP A 146 4.23 7.04 -6.76
N LEU A 147 5.13 6.06 -6.80
CA LEU A 147 6.52 6.26 -6.42
C LEU A 147 7.23 7.16 -7.45
N LYS A 148 7.92 8.19 -6.95
CA LYS A 148 8.72 9.12 -7.78
C LYS A 148 9.86 8.41 -8.52
N ARG A 149 10.42 7.37 -7.92
CA ARG A 149 11.61 6.64 -8.36
C ARG A 149 11.42 5.15 -8.13
N ASN A 150 12.24 4.34 -8.80
CA ASN A 150 12.26 2.89 -8.61
C ASN A 150 13.19 2.47 -7.46
N SER A 151 13.98 3.41 -6.91
CA SER A 151 14.88 3.20 -5.79
C SER A 151 14.96 4.46 -4.94
N PHE A 152 15.02 4.26 -3.63
CA PHE A 152 15.15 5.30 -2.61
C PHE A 152 16.27 4.89 -1.67
N ARG A 153 17.07 5.86 -1.22
CA ARG A 153 18.04 5.66 -0.15
C ARG A 153 17.48 6.28 1.11
N VAL A 154 17.44 5.49 2.17
CA VAL A 154 17.26 6.01 3.53
C VAL A 154 18.60 6.62 3.90
N LYS A 155 18.62 7.88 4.35
CA LYS A 155 19.87 8.52 4.76
C LYS A 155 20.48 7.75 5.92
N ASP A 156 21.81 7.66 5.95
CA ASP A 156 22.54 6.98 7.02
C ASP A 156 22.26 7.62 8.37
N GLU A 157 22.12 8.95 8.46
CA GLU A 157 21.73 9.68 9.69
C GLU A 157 20.37 9.19 10.23
N THR A 158 19.34 9.10 9.38
CA THR A 158 18.03 8.59 9.79
C THR A 158 18.09 7.11 10.17
N ALA A 159 18.90 6.31 9.47
CA ALA A 159 19.12 4.92 9.84
C ALA A 159 19.84 4.82 11.19
N GLN A 160 20.83 5.67 11.45
CA GLN A 160 21.62 5.71 12.66
C GLN A 160 20.80 6.19 13.86
N GLU A 161 20.00 7.24 13.71
CA GLU A 161 19.01 7.69 14.71
C GLU A 161 18.07 6.54 15.12
N ILE A 162 17.55 5.77 14.15
CA ILE A 162 16.70 4.58 14.41
C ILE A 162 17.44 3.52 15.22
N LEU A 163 18.75 3.41 15.06
CA LEU A 163 19.58 2.46 15.81
C LEU A 163 19.95 2.99 17.19
N ASP A 164 20.15 4.31 17.31
CA ASP A 164 20.61 5.00 18.51
C ASP A 164 19.48 5.29 19.51
N GLU A 165 18.21 5.33 19.09
CA GLU A 165 17.01 5.38 19.97
C GLU A 165 16.96 4.23 21.01
N LYS A 166 17.86 3.23 20.93
CA LYS A 166 18.05 2.19 21.95
C LYS A 166 18.97 2.56 23.11
N PHE A 167 19.65 3.71 23.07
CA PHE A 167 20.64 4.12 24.09
C PHE A 167 20.16 5.22 25.04
N GLU A 168 18.91 5.70 24.93
CA GLU A 168 18.34 6.56 25.96
C GLU A 168 17.88 5.73 27.16
N ILE A 169 18.82 5.47 28.09
CA ILE A 169 18.51 5.14 29.47
C ILE A 169 18.25 6.47 30.17
N HIS A 170 16.99 6.77 30.46
CA HIS A 170 16.69 7.78 31.48
C HIS A 170 17.17 7.25 32.83
N GLN A 171 18.15 7.95 33.43
CA GLN A 171 18.51 7.79 34.83
C GLN A 171 17.38 8.30 35.74
#